data_AF-A0A9D8RWA9-F1
#
_entry.id   AF-A0A9D8RWA9-F1
#
_cell.length_a   1.000
_cell.length_b   1.000
_cell.length_c   1.000
_cell.angle_alpha   90.00
_cell.angle_beta   90.00
_cell.angle_gamma   90.00
#
_symmetry.space_group_name_H-M   'P 1'
#
loop_
_entity.id
_entity.type
_entity.pdbx_description
1 polymer ?
#
loop_
_entity_poly.entity_id
_entity_poly.type
_entity_poly.pdbx_seq_one_letter_code
_entity_poly.pdbx_strand_id
1 'polypeptide(L)'
;LFVYEILNLPDKIPPKAGLELLVSLWREYRGALPRLDASLSAWVQDYCLVHRLAAPTERVRDFLSEAIAAAPLKEFYLSGASPADPRGTDALLAYLSDYDWRRGRYAGGEYAETYRRHMLGSMGELLDFMLRRGYIGTSGKTETLSRSAFPSSLCTHAVKCRLEIEYTSLSADAELRREITAAVRYAENKLRALIGIKSRLAVKGLSPRFSELLDGYFDSLIRKERARRERESLPEYEKLYDAPREALSFSGADEIERLSWQTTLRLVEDTDLAPEPLPKESAAGTDLAIPDTDLKPPTTDTALIGENGEKSHPCVKNEAAIEGENAARYGLSDADVSLIREALFGGAISDFAAMERINEAFSDGFGDVILEPDGDAYIIIEDYKEELSEWISKITG
;
A
#
# COMPACT_ATOMS: atom_id res chain seq x y z
N LEU A 1 -33.81 21.33 -5.17
CA LEU A 1 -34.81 22.00 -6.02
C LEU A 1 -34.29 22.22 -7.43
N PHE A 2 -33.22 23.00 -7.62
CA PHE A 2 -32.66 23.31 -8.94
C PHE A 2 -32.34 22.08 -9.80
N VAL A 3 -31.78 21.02 -9.23
CA VAL A 3 -31.57 19.73 -9.93
C VAL A 3 -32.87 19.18 -10.53
N TYR A 4 -33.99 19.24 -9.80
CA TYR A 4 -35.27 18.74 -10.29
C TYR A 4 -35.86 19.63 -11.39
N GLU A 5 -35.57 20.92 -11.39
CA GLU A 5 -35.96 21.82 -12.49
C GLU A 5 -35.22 21.44 -13.77
N ILE A 6 -33.92 21.15 -13.68
CA ILE A 6 -33.11 20.69 -14.81
C ILE A 6 -33.63 19.36 -15.36
N LEU A 7 -33.97 18.41 -14.48
CA LEU A 7 -34.49 17.11 -14.89
C LEU A 7 -35.88 17.21 -15.54
N ASN A 8 -36.77 18.05 -14.98
CA ASN A 8 -38.18 18.08 -15.41
C ASN A 8 -38.49 19.05 -16.55
N LEU A 9 -37.62 20.01 -16.86
CA LEU A 9 -37.88 21.07 -17.84
C LEU A 9 -36.90 21.06 -19.02
N PRO A 10 -36.79 19.94 -19.77
CA PRO A 10 -35.89 19.86 -20.93
C PRO A 10 -36.23 20.86 -22.04
N ASP A 11 -37.49 21.31 -22.12
CA ASP A 11 -37.93 22.31 -23.09
C ASP A 11 -37.43 23.72 -22.77
N LYS A 12 -37.18 24.02 -21.49
CA LYS A 12 -36.68 25.32 -21.03
C LYS A 12 -35.17 25.33 -20.88
N ILE A 13 -34.59 24.20 -20.48
CA ILE A 13 -33.15 24.01 -20.30
C ILE A 13 -32.72 22.95 -21.31
N PRO A 14 -32.07 23.35 -22.42
CA PRO A 14 -31.61 22.40 -23.44
C PRO A 14 -30.77 21.29 -22.81
N PRO A 15 -30.91 20.02 -23.21
CA PRO A 15 -30.25 18.90 -22.53
C PRO A 15 -28.74 19.04 -22.36
N LYS A 16 -28.03 19.59 -23.34
CA LYS A 16 -26.58 19.84 -23.18
C LYS A 16 -26.27 20.83 -22.05
N ALA A 17 -27.03 21.92 -21.97
CA ALA A 17 -26.87 22.92 -20.91
C ALA A 17 -27.30 22.35 -19.54
N GLY A 18 -28.36 21.53 -19.52
CA GLY A 18 -28.79 20.83 -18.31
C GLY A 18 -27.71 19.90 -17.78
N LEU A 19 -27.06 19.11 -18.65
CA LEU A 19 -25.96 18.25 -18.28
C LEU A 19 -24.78 19.05 -17.68
N GLU A 20 -24.39 20.15 -18.31
CA GLU A 20 -23.32 21.02 -17.79
C GLU A 20 -23.64 21.58 -16.40
N LEU A 21 -24.89 21.98 -16.18
CA LEU A 21 -25.34 22.46 -14.87
C LEU A 21 -25.32 21.34 -13.83
N LEU A 22 -25.81 20.14 -14.16
CA LEU A 22 -25.80 19.00 -13.25
C LEU A 22 -24.38 18.61 -12.81
N VAL A 23 -23.44 18.53 -13.76
CA VAL A 23 -22.05 18.19 -13.46
C VAL A 23 -21.34 19.30 -12.70
N SER A 24 -21.64 20.57 -13.00
CA SER A 24 -21.11 21.70 -12.22
C SER A 24 -21.60 21.65 -10.78
N LEU A 25 -22.91 21.46 -10.55
CA LEU A 25 -23.47 21.30 -9.21
C LEU A 25 -22.83 20.13 -8.48
N TRP A 26 -22.63 19.01 -9.18
CA TRP A 26 -21.97 17.85 -8.58
C TRP A 26 -20.55 18.20 -8.12
N ARG A 27 -19.74 18.77 -9.01
CA ARG A 27 -18.34 19.13 -8.71
C ARG A 27 -18.21 20.12 -7.57
N GLU A 28 -19.02 21.18 -7.55
CA GLU A 28 -18.88 22.25 -6.55
C GLU A 28 -19.42 21.83 -5.16
N TYR A 29 -20.48 21.00 -5.11
CA TYR A 29 -21.15 20.66 -3.85
C TYR A 29 -20.81 19.28 -3.28
N ARG A 30 -20.06 18.42 -4.00
CA ARG A 30 -19.70 17.08 -3.51
C ARG A 30 -18.98 17.08 -2.16
N GLY A 31 -18.10 18.05 -1.92
CA GLY A 31 -17.34 18.15 -0.67
C GLY A 31 -18.22 18.52 0.53
N ALA A 32 -19.22 19.38 0.32
CA ALA A 32 -20.13 19.80 1.38
C ALA A 32 -21.25 18.79 1.62
N LEU A 33 -21.65 18.04 0.59
CA LEU A 33 -22.78 17.11 0.62
C LEU A 33 -22.41 15.77 -0.03
N PRO A 34 -21.71 14.87 0.68
CA PRO A 34 -21.27 13.58 0.13
C PRO A 34 -22.41 12.68 -0.38
N ARG A 35 -23.62 12.84 0.16
CA ARG A 35 -24.82 12.12 -0.29
C ARG A 35 -25.22 12.45 -1.73
N LEU A 36 -24.73 13.56 -2.27
CA LEU A 36 -24.96 13.93 -3.67
C LEU A 36 -24.28 12.96 -4.63
N ASP A 37 -23.14 12.37 -4.27
CA ASP A 37 -22.41 11.45 -5.17
C ASP A 37 -23.28 10.26 -5.55
N ALA A 38 -24.01 9.66 -4.59
CA ALA A 38 -24.91 8.54 -4.84
C ALA A 38 -26.12 8.89 -5.73
N SER A 39 -26.61 10.14 -5.65
CA SER A 39 -27.78 10.58 -6.40
C SER A 39 -27.40 11.10 -7.79
N LEU A 40 -26.41 12.00 -7.86
CA LEU A 40 -25.97 12.65 -9.09
C LEU A 40 -25.21 11.68 -10.00
N SER A 41 -24.48 10.69 -9.47
CA SER A 41 -23.87 9.64 -10.30
C SER A 41 -24.92 8.91 -11.15
N ALA A 42 -26.07 8.58 -10.54
CA ALA A 42 -27.19 7.93 -11.19
C ALA A 42 -27.97 8.89 -12.10
N TRP A 43 -28.26 10.11 -11.62
CA TRP A 43 -29.07 11.06 -12.37
C TRP A 43 -28.34 11.61 -13.60
N VAL A 44 -27.04 11.92 -13.50
CA VAL A 44 -26.24 12.36 -14.66
C VAL A 44 -26.17 11.26 -15.71
N GLN A 45 -25.95 10.01 -15.26
CA GLN A 45 -25.96 8.85 -16.14
C GLN A 45 -27.32 8.68 -16.85
N ASP A 46 -28.41 8.67 -16.10
CA ASP A 46 -29.76 8.53 -16.66
C ASP A 46 -30.07 9.69 -17.61
N TYR A 47 -29.68 10.92 -17.25
CA TYR A 47 -29.89 12.09 -18.07
C TYR A 47 -29.18 11.98 -19.42
N CYS A 48 -27.92 11.52 -19.43
CA CYS A 48 -27.19 11.25 -20.65
C CYS A 48 -27.86 10.15 -21.50
N LEU A 49 -28.31 9.06 -20.88
CA LEU A 49 -28.95 7.96 -21.60
C LEU A 49 -30.31 8.36 -22.20
N VAL A 50 -31.14 9.07 -21.43
CA VAL A 50 -32.46 9.56 -21.87
C VAL A 50 -32.33 10.55 -23.02
N HIS A 51 -31.38 11.47 -22.94
CA HIS A 51 -31.18 12.52 -23.95
C HIS A 51 -30.15 12.16 -25.03
N ARG A 52 -29.60 10.94 -25.02
CA ARG A 52 -28.57 10.44 -25.95
C ARG A 52 -27.34 11.36 -26.02
N LEU A 53 -26.90 11.82 -24.85
CA LEU A 53 -25.69 12.64 -24.71
C LEU A 53 -24.48 11.76 -24.42
N ALA A 54 -23.30 12.21 -24.83
CA ALA A 54 -22.05 11.59 -24.44
C ALA A 54 -21.84 11.70 -22.92
N ALA A 55 -21.12 10.74 -22.35
CA ALA A 55 -20.72 10.80 -20.95
C ALA A 55 -19.82 12.03 -20.72
N PRO A 56 -20.03 12.81 -19.65
CA PRO A 56 -19.28 14.05 -19.36
C PRO A 56 -17.90 13.73 -18.75
N THR A 57 -17.15 12.86 -19.39
CA THR A 57 -15.91 12.23 -18.89
C THR A 57 -14.84 13.23 -18.49
N GLU A 58 -14.64 14.27 -19.31
CA GLU A 58 -13.67 15.32 -19.02
C GLU A 58 -14.01 16.13 -17.77
N ARG A 59 -15.31 16.34 -17.52
CA ARG A 59 -15.80 17.21 -16.45
C ARG A 59 -15.85 16.50 -15.10
N VAL A 60 -15.98 15.17 -15.11
CA VAL A 60 -15.92 14.32 -13.92
C VAL A 60 -14.52 13.77 -13.65
N ARG A 61 -13.53 14.07 -14.50
CA ARG A 61 -12.14 13.57 -14.40
C ARG A 61 -11.52 13.77 -13.01
N ASP A 62 -11.83 14.87 -12.35
CA ASP A 62 -11.27 15.21 -11.03
C ASP A 62 -11.72 14.26 -9.91
N PHE A 63 -12.87 13.62 -10.07
CA PHE A 63 -13.50 12.74 -9.08
C PHE A 63 -14.02 11.45 -9.75
N LEU A 64 -13.33 11.00 -10.80
CA LEU A 64 -13.76 9.90 -11.65
C LEU A 64 -13.88 8.59 -10.87
N SER A 65 -12.94 8.31 -9.97
CA SER A 65 -12.96 7.11 -9.14
C SER A 65 -14.20 7.06 -8.25
N GLU A 66 -14.55 8.18 -7.62
CA GLU A 66 -15.74 8.29 -6.77
C GLU A 66 -17.04 8.22 -7.59
N ALA A 67 -17.05 8.87 -8.76
CA ALA A 67 -18.16 8.79 -9.69
C ALA A 67 -18.43 7.34 -10.13
N ILE A 68 -17.39 6.57 -10.48
CA ILE A 68 -17.49 5.16 -10.83
C ILE A 68 -17.98 4.33 -9.62
N ALA A 69 -17.41 4.55 -8.43
CA ALA A 69 -17.79 3.79 -7.24
C ALA A 69 -19.27 3.99 -6.86
N ALA A 70 -19.79 5.20 -7.01
CA ALA A 70 -21.18 5.55 -6.70
C ALA A 70 -22.16 5.25 -7.83
N ALA A 71 -21.69 4.99 -9.06
CA ALA A 71 -22.57 4.83 -10.21
C ALA A 71 -23.29 3.47 -10.21
N PRO A 72 -24.59 3.44 -10.54
CA PRO A 72 -25.32 2.19 -10.67
C PRO A 72 -24.93 1.38 -11.92
N LEU A 73 -24.41 2.03 -12.96
CA LEU A 73 -23.73 1.35 -14.07
C LEU A 73 -22.34 1.98 -14.23
N LYS A 74 -21.30 1.25 -13.83
CA LYS A 74 -19.93 1.76 -13.67
C LYS A 74 -19.26 2.01 -15.01
N GLU A 75 -19.55 1.15 -15.98
CA GLU A 75 -19.03 1.15 -17.35
C GLU A 75 -19.28 2.47 -18.10
N PHE A 76 -20.37 3.16 -17.78
CA PHE A 76 -20.70 4.44 -18.39
C PHE A 76 -19.60 5.49 -18.17
N TYR A 77 -19.05 5.55 -16.96
CA TYR A 77 -17.99 6.50 -16.60
C TYR A 77 -16.59 5.99 -16.99
N LEU A 78 -16.41 4.67 -17.20
CA LEU A 78 -15.14 4.10 -17.68
C LEU A 78 -14.73 4.61 -19.06
N SER A 79 -15.67 5.07 -19.88
CA SER A 79 -15.37 5.74 -21.16
C SER A 79 -14.45 6.96 -21.00
N GLY A 80 -14.38 7.54 -19.80
CA GLY A 80 -13.48 8.65 -19.46
C GLY A 80 -12.15 8.25 -18.88
N ALA A 81 -11.99 6.98 -18.52
CA ALA A 81 -10.78 6.47 -17.91
C ALA A 81 -9.78 6.13 -19.01
N SER A 82 -8.71 6.90 -19.10
CA SER A 82 -7.61 6.64 -20.04
C SER A 82 -6.38 6.17 -19.27
N PRO A 83 -5.73 5.08 -19.71
CA PRO A 83 -4.48 4.63 -19.10
C PRO A 83 -3.28 5.59 -19.34
N ALA A 84 -3.45 6.57 -20.23
CA ALA A 84 -2.46 7.63 -20.46
C ALA A 84 -2.48 8.72 -19.37
N ASP A 85 -3.59 8.84 -18.63
CA ASP A 85 -3.74 9.80 -17.52
C ASP A 85 -3.61 9.04 -16.20
N PRO A 86 -2.69 9.43 -15.29
CA PRO A 86 -2.55 8.79 -13.99
C PRO A 86 -3.88 8.62 -13.24
N ARG A 87 -4.81 9.58 -13.33
CA ARG A 87 -6.12 9.47 -12.68
C ARG A 87 -7.04 8.45 -13.35
N GLY A 88 -6.96 8.34 -14.68
CA GLY A 88 -7.69 7.34 -15.44
C GLY A 88 -7.17 5.93 -15.13
N THR A 89 -5.84 5.77 -15.08
CA THR A 89 -5.20 4.53 -14.61
C THR A 89 -5.65 4.16 -13.20
N ASP A 90 -5.64 5.12 -12.28
CA ASP A 90 -6.04 4.92 -10.89
C ASP A 90 -7.51 4.45 -10.77
N ALA A 91 -8.40 5.05 -11.58
CA ALA A 91 -9.80 4.65 -11.67
C ALA A 91 -9.99 3.26 -12.30
N LEU A 92 -9.22 2.91 -13.34
CA LEU A 92 -9.24 1.58 -13.96
C LEU A 92 -8.75 0.51 -12.99
N LEU A 93 -7.68 0.77 -12.24
CA LEU A 93 -7.16 -0.17 -11.24
C LEU A 93 -8.16 -0.39 -10.11
N ALA A 94 -8.77 0.68 -9.59
CA ALA A 94 -9.80 0.58 -8.56
C ALA A 94 -11.05 -0.18 -9.03
N TYR A 95 -11.29 -0.25 -10.34
CA TYR A 95 -12.41 -0.98 -10.93
C TYR A 95 -12.08 -2.42 -11.30
N LEU A 96 -10.89 -2.66 -11.85
CA LEU A 96 -10.49 -3.95 -12.44
C LEU A 96 -9.68 -4.83 -11.48
N SER A 97 -9.13 -4.29 -10.39
CA SER A 97 -8.40 -5.07 -9.40
C SER A 97 -9.25 -5.29 -8.15
N ASP A 98 -9.18 -6.50 -7.61
CA ASP A 98 -9.76 -6.83 -6.31
C ASP A 98 -8.82 -6.41 -5.15
N TYR A 99 -7.59 -5.98 -5.46
CA TYR A 99 -6.57 -5.55 -4.50
C TYR A 99 -6.35 -4.02 -4.56
N ASP A 100 -6.47 -3.37 -3.40
CA ASP A 100 -6.24 -1.93 -3.28
C ASP A 100 -4.83 -1.62 -2.76
N TRP A 101 -3.91 -1.35 -3.69
CA TRP A 101 -2.52 -1.01 -3.40
C TRP A 101 -2.38 0.27 -2.54
N ARG A 102 -3.40 1.14 -2.48
CA ARG A 102 -3.33 2.37 -1.67
C ARG A 102 -3.41 2.09 -0.18
N ARG A 103 -3.94 0.92 0.21
CA ARG A 103 -4.08 0.50 1.61
C ARG A 103 -2.84 -0.24 2.12
N GLY A 104 -1.89 -0.56 1.24
CA GLY A 104 -0.63 -1.18 1.63
C GLY A 104 0.16 -0.27 2.58
N ARG A 105 0.80 -0.86 3.59
CA ARG A 105 1.58 -0.14 4.62
C ARG A 105 2.61 0.84 4.04
N TYR A 106 3.26 0.45 2.95
CA TYR A 106 4.32 1.22 2.29
C TYR A 106 3.81 2.18 1.21
N ALA A 107 2.51 2.18 0.93
CA ALA A 107 1.91 3.16 0.02
C ALA A 107 1.75 4.54 0.69
N GLY A 108 1.86 4.62 2.02
CA GLY A 108 1.86 5.85 2.81
C GLY A 108 3.26 6.33 3.22
N GLY A 109 3.32 7.51 3.84
CA GLY A 109 4.55 8.05 4.44
C GLY A 109 5.53 8.67 3.44
N GLU A 110 6.83 8.50 3.69
CA GLU A 110 7.93 9.13 2.95
C GLU A 110 7.99 8.69 1.47
N TYR A 111 7.62 7.45 1.18
CA TYR A 111 7.68 6.88 -0.16
C TYR A 111 6.38 7.02 -0.97
N ALA A 112 5.33 7.63 -0.40
CA ALA A 112 3.99 7.66 -0.98
C ALA A 112 3.94 8.23 -2.41
N GLU A 113 4.65 9.33 -2.67
CA GLU A 113 4.69 9.96 -4.00
C GLU A 113 5.42 9.10 -5.02
N THR A 114 6.57 8.51 -4.64
CA THR A 114 7.34 7.59 -5.47
C THR A 114 6.51 6.35 -5.81
N TYR A 115 5.86 5.79 -4.79
CA TYR A 115 5.00 4.63 -4.90
C TYR A 115 3.83 4.90 -5.86
N ARG A 116 3.08 5.98 -5.63
CA ARG A 116 1.95 6.39 -6.48
C ARG A 116 2.39 6.64 -7.92
N ARG A 117 3.48 7.39 -8.13
CA ARG A 117 3.98 7.74 -9.47
C ARG A 117 4.34 6.52 -10.29
N HIS A 118 5.11 5.60 -9.71
CA HIS A 118 5.60 4.43 -10.43
C HIS A 118 4.56 3.33 -10.55
N MET A 119 3.69 3.15 -9.55
CA MET A 119 2.53 2.24 -9.66
C MET A 119 1.61 2.66 -10.81
N LEU A 120 1.21 3.94 -10.85
CA LEU A 120 0.36 4.45 -11.92
C LEU A 120 1.08 4.49 -13.28
N GLY A 121 2.39 4.73 -13.30
CA GLY A 121 3.20 4.70 -14.52
C GLY A 121 3.31 3.29 -15.11
N SER A 122 3.73 2.30 -14.31
CA SER A 122 3.91 0.92 -14.77
C SER A 122 2.59 0.30 -15.20
N MET A 123 1.54 0.50 -14.39
CA MET A 123 0.22 -0.03 -14.69
C MET A 123 -0.46 0.72 -15.83
N GLY A 124 -0.17 2.02 -16.01
CA GLY A 124 -0.66 2.79 -17.16
C GLY A 124 -0.13 2.23 -18.49
N GLU A 125 1.16 1.92 -18.57
CA GLU A 125 1.75 1.28 -19.76
C GLU A 125 1.17 -0.11 -20.02
N LEU A 126 0.99 -0.92 -18.96
CA LEU A 126 0.38 -2.24 -19.07
C LEU A 126 -1.08 -2.16 -19.54
N LEU A 127 -1.89 -1.28 -18.94
CA LEU A 127 -3.30 -1.13 -19.30
C LEU A 127 -3.46 -0.56 -20.71
N ASP A 128 -2.62 0.38 -21.15
CA ASP A 128 -2.61 0.87 -22.54
C ASP A 128 -2.27 -0.26 -23.51
N PHE A 129 -1.27 -1.09 -23.17
CA PHE A 129 -0.93 -2.28 -23.95
C PHE A 129 -2.12 -3.26 -24.04
N MET A 130 -2.74 -3.57 -22.90
CA MET A 130 -3.88 -4.49 -22.83
C MET A 130 -5.08 -3.98 -23.65
N LEU A 131 -5.39 -2.69 -23.55
CA LEU A 131 -6.48 -2.06 -24.30
C LEU A 131 -6.22 -2.08 -25.81
N ARG A 132 -5.03 -1.69 -26.27
CA ARG A 132 -4.68 -1.67 -27.70
C ARG A 132 -4.65 -3.04 -28.35
N ARG A 133 -4.31 -4.07 -27.57
CA ARG A 133 -4.26 -5.46 -28.04
C ARG A 133 -5.60 -6.18 -27.92
N GLY A 134 -6.62 -5.54 -27.35
CA GLY A 134 -7.93 -6.13 -27.17
C GLY A 134 -7.93 -7.25 -26.12
N TYR A 135 -7.21 -7.08 -25.02
CA TYR A 135 -7.41 -7.89 -23.81
C TYR A 135 -8.55 -7.34 -22.95
N ILE A 136 -8.79 -6.03 -23.00
CA ILE A 136 -9.87 -5.35 -22.28
C ILE A 136 -10.96 -4.94 -23.30
N GLY A 137 -12.22 -5.30 -23.03
CA GLY A 137 -13.39 -4.85 -23.81
C GLY A 137 -13.87 -5.79 -24.92
N THR A 138 -13.13 -6.84 -25.22
CA THR A 138 -13.40 -7.80 -26.32
C THR A 138 -13.94 -9.15 -25.85
N SER A 139 -13.64 -9.55 -24.62
CA SER A 139 -14.10 -10.82 -24.00
C SER A 139 -15.33 -10.66 -23.10
N GLY A 140 -15.78 -9.43 -22.86
CA GLY A 140 -16.80 -9.14 -21.85
C GLY A 140 -18.16 -9.75 -22.21
N LYS A 141 -18.84 -10.29 -21.19
CA LYS A 141 -20.21 -10.79 -21.34
C LYS A 141 -21.15 -9.59 -21.53
N THR A 142 -22.04 -9.70 -22.51
CA THR A 142 -23.14 -8.74 -22.66
C THR A 142 -24.17 -9.00 -21.58
N GLU A 143 -24.47 -7.96 -20.79
CA GLU A 143 -25.48 -7.97 -19.75
C GLU A 143 -26.59 -6.96 -20.08
N THR A 144 -27.80 -7.25 -19.61
CA THR A 144 -28.95 -6.36 -19.77
C THR A 144 -29.38 -5.84 -18.41
N LEU A 145 -29.39 -4.51 -18.26
CA LEU A 145 -29.86 -3.81 -17.07
C LEU A 145 -31.18 -3.10 -17.38
N SER A 146 -32.24 -3.42 -16.62
CA SER A 146 -33.54 -2.75 -16.72
C SER A 146 -33.82 -1.97 -15.43
N ARG A 147 -33.96 -0.64 -15.52
CA ARG A 147 -34.25 0.22 -14.36
C ARG A 147 -35.12 1.42 -14.69
N SER A 148 -35.76 2.02 -13.69
CA SER A 148 -36.42 3.33 -13.86
C SER A 148 -35.37 4.44 -13.91
N ALA A 149 -35.52 5.37 -14.84
CA ALA A 149 -34.71 6.59 -14.87
C ALA A 149 -34.96 7.44 -13.63
N PHE A 150 -33.90 8.10 -13.18
CA PHE A 150 -33.83 9.05 -12.08
C PHE A 150 -34.30 8.46 -10.73
N PRO A 151 -33.60 7.44 -10.20
CA PRO A 151 -33.97 6.78 -8.94
C PRO A 151 -34.05 7.80 -7.80
N SER A 152 -35.08 7.69 -6.96
CA SER A 152 -35.28 8.55 -5.78
C SER A 152 -35.37 10.07 -6.08
N SER A 153 -35.65 10.45 -7.32
CA SER A 153 -35.87 11.84 -7.73
C SER A 153 -37.36 12.19 -7.80
N LEU A 154 -37.67 13.48 -7.66
CA LEU A 154 -39.01 14.02 -7.92
C LEU A 154 -39.14 14.35 -9.41
N CYS A 155 -39.38 13.32 -10.22
CA CYS A 155 -39.67 13.47 -11.65
C CYS A 155 -41.16 13.36 -11.94
N THR A 156 -41.62 14.21 -12.87
CA THR A 156 -42.97 14.13 -13.44
C THR A 156 -43.13 12.83 -14.24
N HIS A 157 -44.36 12.35 -14.37
CA HIS A 157 -44.66 11.13 -15.15
C HIS A 157 -44.28 11.26 -16.63
N ALA A 158 -44.17 12.48 -17.16
CA ALA A 158 -43.76 12.74 -18.54
C ALA A 158 -42.27 12.45 -18.78
N VAL A 159 -41.43 12.62 -17.75
CA VAL A 159 -39.96 12.48 -17.84
C VAL A 159 -39.50 11.11 -17.32
N LYS A 160 -40.29 10.51 -16.43
CA LYS A 160 -39.98 9.19 -15.87
C LYS A 160 -40.18 8.11 -16.93
N CYS A 161 -39.08 7.48 -17.34
CA CYS A 161 -39.10 6.35 -18.28
C CYS A 161 -38.37 5.13 -17.71
N ARG A 162 -38.61 3.97 -18.33
CA ARG A 162 -37.86 2.75 -18.07
C ARG A 162 -36.69 2.67 -19.05
N LEU A 163 -35.49 2.47 -18.52
CA LEU A 163 -34.26 2.27 -19.27
C LEU A 163 -33.99 0.77 -19.37
N GLU A 164 -33.77 0.29 -20.59
CA GLU A 164 -33.27 -1.05 -20.89
C GLU A 164 -31.93 -0.85 -21.59
N ILE A 165 -30.86 -1.25 -20.91
CA ILE A 165 -29.48 -0.97 -21.31
C ILE A 165 -28.78 -2.30 -21.51
N GLU A 166 -28.27 -2.52 -22.72
CA GLU A 166 -27.34 -3.60 -23.00
C GLU A 166 -25.91 -3.04 -22.92
N TYR A 167 -25.05 -3.67 -22.13
CA TYR A 167 -23.67 -3.23 -21.94
C TYR A 167 -22.73 -4.43 -21.80
N THR A 168 -21.45 -4.19 -22.08
CA THR A 168 -20.38 -5.17 -21.90
C THR A 168 -19.82 -5.04 -20.49
N SER A 169 -20.07 -6.03 -19.64
CA SER A 169 -19.58 -6.01 -18.25
C SER A 169 -18.09 -6.34 -18.22
N LEU A 170 -17.28 -5.36 -17.87
CA LEU A 170 -15.84 -5.53 -17.66
C LEU A 170 -15.56 -6.16 -16.29
N SER A 171 -16.42 -5.92 -15.31
CA SER A 171 -16.34 -6.56 -13.99
C SER A 171 -16.75 -8.03 -13.99
N ALA A 172 -17.43 -8.53 -15.02
CA ALA A 172 -17.80 -9.95 -15.09
C ALA A 172 -16.62 -10.86 -15.49
N ASP A 173 -15.55 -10.31 -16.06
CA ASP A 173 -14.38 -11.07 -16.48
C ASP A 173 -13.45 -11.35 -15.28
N ALA A 174 -13.65 -12.51 -14.65
CA ALA A 174 -12.86 -12.95 -13.50
C ALA A 174 -11.42 -13.32 -13.87
N GLU A 175 -11.13 -13.64 -15.13
CA GLU A 175 -9.76 -13.91 -15.57
C GLU A 175 -8.98 -12.61 -15.66
N LEU A 176 -9.56 -11.60 -16.33
CA LEU A 176 -8.98 -10.27 -16.43
C LEU A 176 -8.67 -9.65 -15.06
N ARG A 177 -9.62 -9.72 -14.11
CA ARG A 177 -9.40 -9.16 -12.76
C ARG A 177 -8.29 -9.86 -11.99
N ARG A 178 -8.22 -11.19 -12.08
CA ARG A 178 -7.15 -11.96 -11.43
C ARG A 178 -5.78 -11.60 -12.00
N GLU A 179 -5.69 -11.45 -13.31
CA GLU A 179 -4.44 -11.10 -13.97
C GLU A 179 -4.00 -9.66 -13.68
N ILE A 180 -4.93 -8.70 -13.68
CA ILE A 180 -4.64 -7.31 -13.27
C ILE A 180 -4.25 -7.25 -11.80
N THR A 181 -4.93 -7.99 -10.93
CA THR A 181 -4.60 -8.05 -9.50
C THR A 181 -3.20 -8.64 -9.28
N ALA A 182 -2.84 -9.71 -9.99
CA ALA A 182 -1.50 -10.27 -9.96
C ALA A 182 -0.45 -9.27 -10.47
N ALA A 183 -0.77 -8.50 -11.52
CA ALA A 183 0.10 -7.45 -12.05
C ALA A 183 0.33 -6.31 -11.04
N VAL A 184 -0.71 -5.87 -10.33
CA VAL A 184 -0.59 -4.85 -9.26
C VAL A 184 0.34 -5.36 -8.15
N ARG A 185 0.13 -6.58 -7.66
CA ARG A 185 1.00 -7.20 -6.63
C ARG A 185 2.45 -7.34 -7.10
N TYR A 186 2.65 -7.68 -8.37
CA TYR A 186 3.98 -7.78 -8.96
C TYR A 186 4.68 -6.42 -9.05
N ALA A 187 3.97 -5.38 -9.50
CA ALA A 187 4.48 -4.03 -9.55
C ALA A 187 4.82 -3.50 -8.15
N GLU A 188 3.97 -3.77 -7.17
CA GLU A 188 4.22 -3.49 -5.76
C GLU A 188 5.48 -4.19 -5.24
N ASN A 189 5.67 -5.47 -5.54
CA ASN A 189 6.89 -6.19 -5.16
C ASN A 189 8.16 -5.57 -5.74
N LYS A 190 8.11 -5.05 -6.97
CA LYS A 190 9.23 -4.33 -7.59
C LYS A 190 9.48 -2.98 -6.90
N LEU A 191 8.43 -2.27 -6.51
CA LEU A 191 8.54 -1.05 -5.71
C LEU A 191 9.14 -1.31 -4.33
N ARG A 192 8.69 -2.37 -3.65
CA ARG A 192 9.26 -2.80 -2.38
C ARG A 192 10.74 -3.18 -2.53
N ALA A 193 11.13 -3.84 -3.63
CA ALA A 193 12.52 -4.14 -3.93
C ALA A 193 13.38 -2.89 -4.16
N LEU A 194 12.83 -1.88 -4.83
CA LEU A 194 13.49 -0.59 -5.05
C LEU A 194 13.77 0.16 -3.75
N ILE A 195 12.86 0.07 -2.78
CA ILE A 195 12.96 0.71 -1.47
C ILE A 195 13.83 -0.12 -0.51
N GLY A 196 14.12 -1.40 -0.83
CA GLY A 196 14.93 -2.31 -0.02
C GLY A 196 14.13 -3.13 1.00
N ILE A 197 12.80 -3.12 0.91
CA ILE A 197 11.91 -3.95 1.73
C ILE A 197 12.05 -5.40 1.28
N LYS A 198 12.26 -6.32 2.22
CA LYS A 198 12.42 -7.76 1.96
C LYS A 198 11.09 -8.49 1.78
N SER A 199 10.03 -8.05 2.46
CA SER A 199 8.68 -8.63 2.33
C SER A 199 8.15 -8.54 0.90
N ARG A 200 7.54 -9.64 0.43
CA ARG A 200 7.01 -9.81 -0.93
C ARG A 200 5.62 -10.43 -0.87
N LEU A 201 4.70 -9.84 -1.61
CA LEU A 201 3.36 -10.40 -1.86
C LEU A 201 3.45 -11.67 -2.70
N ALA A 202 2.59 -12.63 -2.43
CA ALA A 202 2.42 -13.79 -3.30
C ALA A 202 1.77 -13.36 -4.64
N VAL A 203 2.42 -13.70 -5.75
CA VAL A 203 1.93 -13.42 -7.11
C VAL A 203 1.64 -14.75 -7.80
N LYS A 204 0.36 -15.03 -8.05
CA LYS A 204 -0.11 -16.23 -8.77
C LYS A 204 -0.93 -15.77 -10.00
N GLY A 205 -0.71 -16.41 -11.15
CA GLY A 205 -1.54 -16.20 -12.34
C GLY A 205 -1.21 -14.98 -13.22
N LEU A 206 0.00 -14.42 -13.12
CA LEU A 206 0.45 -13.36 -14.04
C LEU A 206 1.07 -13.97 -15.31
N SER A 207 0.60 -13.55 -16.49
CA SER A 207 1.20 -13.96 -17.76
C SER A 207 2.66 -13.49 -17.88
N PRO A 208 3.59 -14.34 -18.39
CA PRO A 208 4.99 -13.98 -18.60
C PRO A 208 5.18 -12.71 -19.43
N ARG A 209 4.28 -12.48 -20.39
CA ARG A 209 4.31 -11.29 -21.25
C ARG A 209 4.08 -9.99 -20.47
N PHE A 210 3.25 -10.04 -19.44
CA PHE A 210 2.93 -8.88 -18.61
C PHE A 210 4.01 -8.63 -17.57
N SER A 211 4.61 -9.69 -17.01
CA SER A 211 5.81 -9.53 -16.18
C SER A 211 6.96 -8.91 -16.96
N GLU A 212 7.22 -9.31 -18.21
CA GLU A 212 8.26 -8.72 -19.06
C GLU A 212 8.04 -7.22 -19.31
N LEU A 213 6.80 -6.79 -19.53
CA LEU A 213 6.45 -5.38 -19.68
C LEU A 213 6.71 -4.58 -18.40
N LEU A 214 6.28 -5.11 -17.25
CA LEU A 214 6.50 -4.48 -15.95
C LEU A 214 8.00 -4.43 -15.61
N ASP A 215 8.73 -5.51 -15.87
CA ASP A 215 10.18 -5.58 -15.69
C ASP A 215 10.89 -4.55 -16.57
N GLY A 216 10.48 -4.39 -17.84
CA GLY A 216 11.02 -3.35 -18.72
C GLY A 216 10.87 -1.94 -18.15
N TYR A 217 9.70 -1.63 -17.56
CA TYR A 217 9.46 -0.35 -16.90
C TYR A 217 10.39 -0.16 -15.69
N PHE A 218 10.42 -1.11 -14.76
CA PHE A 218 11.20 -1.00 -13.53
C PHE A 218 12.71 -1.09 -13.76
N ASP A 219 13.18 -1.88 -14.72
CA ASP A 219 14.59 -1.96 -15.11
C ASP A 219 15.10 -0.63 -15.67
N SER A 220 14.25 0.09 -16.41
CA SER A 220 14.58 1.43 -16.89
C SER A 220 14.77 2.40 -15.73
N LEU A 221 13.97 2.25 -14.67
CA LEU A 221 14.01 3.07 -13.47
C LEU A 221 15.24 2.73 -12.63
N ILE A 222 15.51 1.44 -12.40
CA ILE A 222 16.70 0.96 -11.69
C ILE A 222 17.98 1.47 -12.37
N ARG A 223 18.05 1.40 -13.70
CA ARG A 223 19.19 1.90 -14.46
C ARG A 223 19.37 3.41 -14.30
N LYS A 224 18.29 4.19 -14.36
CA LYS A 224 18.33 5.65 -14.13
C LYS A 224 18.79 5.98 -12.71
N GLU A 225 18.27 5.26 -11.73
CA GLU A 225 18.61 5.47 -10.33
C GLU A 225 20.07 5.08 -10.03
N ARG A 226 20.55 3.96 -10.57
CA ARG A 226 21.96 3.58 -10.51
C ARG A 226 22.85 4.62 -11.17
N ALA A 227 22.51 5.07 -12.38
CA ALA A 227 23.28 6.10 -13.08
C ALA A 227 23.25 7.46 -12.34
N ARG A 228 22.15 7.79 -11.66
CA ARG A 228 22.08 8.97 -10.78
C ARG A 228 23.03 8.83 -9.60
N ARG A 229 22.98 7.70 -8.89
CA ARG A 229 23.88 7.41 -7.76
C ARG A 229 25.35 7.37 -8.19
N GLU A 230 25.66 6.85 -9.39
CA GLU A 230 27.00 6.85 -9.96
C GLU A 230 27.49 8.26 -10.36
N ARG A 231 26.58 9.16 -10.76
CA ARG A 231 26.89 10.58 -11.02
C ARG A 231 27.02 11.40 -9.75
N GLU A 232 26.23 11.07 -8.73
CA GLU A 232 26.29 11.68 -7.40
C GLU A 232 27.45 11.11 -6.56
N SER A 233 27.99 9.94 -6.92
CA SER A 233 29.09 9.33 -6.18
C SER A 233 30.44 10.02 -6.44
N LEU A 234 31.00 10.49 -5.31
CA LEU A 234 32.33 11.05 -5.05
C LEU A 234 32.54 12.47 -5.56
N PRO A 235 32.26 13.49 -4.72
CA PRO A 235 32.86 14.81 -4.87
C PRO A 235 34.37 14.68 -5.12
N GLU A 236 34.91 15.51 -6.00
CA GLU A 236 36.31 15.41 -6.46
C GLU A 236 37.32 15.40 -5.31
N TYR A 237 36.98 15.98 -4.16
CA TYR A 237 37.80 16.00 -2.95
C TYR A 237 37.95 14.62 -2.27
N GLU A 238 36.97 13.71 -2.39
CA GLU A 238 37.06 12.37 -1.76
C GLU A 238 38.07 11.47 -2.50
N LYS A 239 38.29 11.74 -3.79
CA LYS A 239 39.35 11.09 -4.60
C LYS A 239 40.76 11.49 -4.16
N LEU A 240 40.92 12.56 -3.37
CA LEU A 240 42.21 12.93 -2.77
C LEU A 240 42.55 12.15 -1.49
N TYR A 241 41.57 11.44 -0.90
CA TYR A 241 41.78 10.59 0.27
C TYR A 241 41.91 9.11 -0.08
N ASP A 242 41.68 8.73 -1.33
CA ASP A 242 42.00 7.38 -1.81
C ASP A 242 43.52 7.18 -1.80
N ALA A 243 43.99 6.27 -0.94
CA ALA A 243 45.39 5.88 -0.93
C ALA A 243 45.78 5.33 -2.31
N PRO A 244 46.97 5.67 -2.84
CA PRO A 244 47.46 5.10 -4.09
C PRO A 244 47.38 3.57 -4.02
N ARG A 245 46.72 2.95 -5.00
CA ARG A 245 46.64 1.48 -5.11
C ARG A 245 47.96 0.88 -5.60
N GLU A 246 49.08 1.30 -5.03
CA GLU A 246 50.32 0.59 -5.22
C GLU A 246 50.22 -0.75 -4.50
N ALA A 247 50.65 -1.82 -5.16
CA ALA A 247 50.66 -3.14 -4.55
C ALA A 247 51.57 -3.07 -3.31
N LEU A 248 51.04 -3.44 -2.14
CA LEU A 248 51.78 -3.58 -0.90
C LEU A 248 53.00 -4.49 -1.14
N SER A 249 54.16 -3.87 -1.38
CA SER A 249 55.42 -4.58 -1.54
C SER A 249 56.07 -4.70 -0.16
N PHE A 250 56.43 -5.92 0.23
CA PHE A 250 57.16 -6.16 1.48
C PHE A 250 58.46 -5.35 1.54
N SER A 251 59.18 -5.21 0.41
CA SER A 251 60.39 -4.38 0.35
C SER A 251 60.11 -2.88 0.53
N GLY A 252 58.92 -2.41 0.15
CA GLY A 252 58.51 -1.02 0.35
C GLY A 252 58.11 -0.74 1.79
N ALA A 253 57.46 -1.71 2.45
CA ALA A 253 57.08 -1.61 3.86
C ALA A 253 58.33 -1.54 4.77
N ASP A 254 59.33 -2.38 4.53
CA ASP A 254 60.58 -2.40 5.31
C ASP A 254 61.35 -1.07 5.20
N GLU A 255 61.36 -0.46 4.01
CA GLU A 255 62.02 0.83 3.79
C GLU A 255 61.26 1.98 4.46
N ILE A 256 59.92 1.95 4.45
CA ILE A 256 59.10 2.93 5.17
C ILE A 256 59.32 2.80 6.69
N GLU A 257 59.38 1.58 7.22
CA GLU A 257 59.68 1.34 8.64
C GLU A 257 61.06 1.89 9.01
N ARG A 258 62.09 1.60 8.20
CA ARG A 258 63.44 2.10 8.40
C ARG A 258 63.51 3.63 8.40
N LEU A 259 62.81 4.28 7.47
CA LEU A 259 62.76 5.74 7.38
C LEU A 259 61.96 6.37 8.53
N SER A 260 60.89 5.71 8.97
CA SER A 260 60.10 6.12 10.14
C SER A 260 60.95 6.08 11.41
N TRP A 261 61.69 4.99 11.64
CA TRP A 261 62.60 4.88 12.79
C TRP A 261 63.73 5.92 12.77
N GLN A 262 64.31 6.21 11.60
CA GLN A 262 65.31 7.28 11.49
C GLN A 262 64.74 8.66 11.79
N THR A 263 63.49 8.90 11.42
CA THR A 263 62.81 10.17 11.68
C THR A 263 62.46 10.30 13.16
N THR A 264 61.97 9.23 13.78
CA THR A 264 61.71 9.17 15.23
C THR A 264 62.98 9.38 16.03
N LEU A 265 64.11 8.78 15.63
CA LEU A 265 65.40 9.01 16.27
C LEU A 265 65.83 10.48 16.20
N ARG A 266 65.64 11.15 15.06
CA ARG A 266 65.93 12.58 14.92
C ARG A 266 65.03 13.47 15.78
N LEU A 267 63.74 13.16 15.87
CA LEU A 267 62.79 13.90 16.71
C LEU A 267 63.10 13.73 18.21
N VAL A 268 63.58 12.55 18.60
CA VAL A 268 64.04 12.26 19.97
C VAL A 268 65.38 12.95 20.25
N GLU A 269 66.30 12.99 19.29
CA GLU A 269 67.58 13.71 19.43
C GLU A 269 67.38 15.24 19.47
N ASP A 270 66.42 15.79 18.72
CA ASP A 270 66.07 17.21 18.74
C ASP A 270 65.25 17.64 19.99
N THR A 271 64.82 16.69 20.83
CA THR A 271 64.12 16.96 22.11
C THR A 271 65.04 16.99 23.34
N ASP A 272 66.35 16.81 23.19
CA ASP A 272 67.35 16.92 24.27
C ASP A 272 67.81 18.37 24.56
N LEU A 273 66.93 19.35 24.39
CA LEU A 273 67.06 20.69 24.97
C LEU A 273 66.17 20.79 26.21
N ALA A 274 66.81 20.62 27.38
CA ALA A 274 66.44 21.01 28.76
C ALA A 274 64.94 21.00 29.17
N PRO A 275 64.59 20.40 30.33
CA PRO A 275 63.20 20.21 30.73
C PRO A 275 62.52 21.55 31.02
N GLU A 276 61.51 21.91 30.23
CA GLU A 276 60.51 22.87 30.71
C GLU A 276 59.66 22.21 31.80
N PRO A 277 59.37 22.91 32.92
CA PRO A 277 58.55 22.36 33.98
C PRO A 277 57.12 22.15 33.49
N LEU A 278 56.66 20.90 33.54
CA LEU A 278 55.27 20.50 33.34
C LEU A 278 54.32 21.39 34.18
N PRO A 279 53.23 21.93 33.58
CA PRO A 279 52.10 22.38 34.35
C PRO A 279 51.49 21.19 35.08
N LYS A 280 51.19 21.34 36.37
CA LYS A 280 50.54 20.34 37.20
C LYS A 280 49.19 19.94 36.58
N GLU A 281 49.08 18.72 36.07
CA GLU A 281 47.78 18.11 35.80
C GLU A 281 47.17 17.57 37.09
N SER A 282 45.96 18.06 37.34
CA SER A 282 45.03 17.57 38.34
C SER A 282 44.57 16.16 37.98
N ALA A 283 44.68 15.23 38.93
CA ALA A 283 44.15 13.88 38.81
C ALA A 283 42.61 13.90 38.70
N ALA A 284 42.09 13.40 37.58
CA ALA A 284 40.73 12.90 37.44
C ALA A 284 40.75 11.74 36.43
N GLY A 285 41.11 10.56 36.92
CA GLY A 285 40.96 9.31 36.17
C GLY A 285 39.53 8.79 36.34
N THR A 286 38.87 8.49 35.23
CA THR A 286 37.60 7.77 35.21
C THR A 286 37.82 6.49 34.39
N ASP A 287 38.28 5.45 35.07
CA ASP A 287 38.09 4.06 34.66
C ASP A 287 36.79 3.57 35.31
N LEU A 288 35.81 3.12 34.52
CA LEU A 288 34.69 2.34 35.03
C LEU A 288 34.48 1.10 34.18
N ALA A 289 34.95 -0.02 34.75
CA ALA A 289 34.61 -1.37 34.39
C ALA A 289 33.18 -1.74 34.85
N ILE A 290 32.63 -2.73 34.18
CA ILE A 290 31.29 -3.33 34.29
C ILE A 290 31.05 -3.96 35.66
N PRO A 291 29.86 -3.85 36.27
CA PRO A 291 29.43 -4.77 37.32
C PRO A 291 28.28 -5.70 36.89
N ASP A 292 28.45 -6.97 37.22
CA ASP A 292 27.45 -8.03 37.28
C ASP A 292 26.27 -7.67 38.18
N THR A 293 25.05 -8.00 37.75
CA THR A 293 23.87 -8.03 38.64
C THR A 293 23.21 -9.39 38.59
N ASP A 294 23.49 -10.17 39.63
CA ASP A 294 22.77 -11.38 40.02
C ASP A 294 21.55 -11.04 40.87
N LEU A 295 20.51 -11.87 40.72
CA LEU A 295 19.22 -11.80 41.40
C LEU A 295 19.29 -11.99 42.94
N LYS A 296 18.33 -11.35 43.64
CA LYS A 296 17.18 -11.93 44.41
C LYS A 296 16.92 -11.20 45.76
N PRO A 297 15.80 -11.46 46.44
CA PRO A 297 14.43 -10.90 46.31
C PRO A 297 14.08 -9.92 47.46
N PRO A 298 12.83 -9.40 47.53
CA PRO A 298 12.21 -9.19 48.83
C PRO A 298 10.91 -9.98 49.00
N THR A 299 10.79 -10.56 50.18
CA THR A 299 9.70 -11.36 50.71
C THR A 299 8.67 -10.44 51.38
N THR A 300 7.41 -10.69 51.04
CA THR A 300 6.16 -10.66 51.83
C THR A 300 6.01 -9.63 52.96
N ASP A 301 4.94 -8.83 52.86
CA ASP A 301 4.04 -8.69 54.01
C ASP A 301 2.57 -8.74 53.58
N THR A 302 1.85 -9.54 54.35
CA THR A 302 0.48 -10.04 54.21
C THR A 302 -0.58 -9.08 54.73
N ALA A 303 -1.74 -9.04 54.07
CA ALA A 303 -3.03 -8.84 54.76
C ALA A 303 -4.16 -9.57 54.01
N LEU A 304 -4.69 -10.60 54.66
CA LEU A 304 -5.85 -11.41 54.28
C LEU A 304 -7.15 -10.84 54.91
N ILE A 305 -8.27 -11.48 54.52
CA ILE A 305 -9.63 -11.53 55.09
C ILE A 305 -10.63 -10.66 54.30
N GLY A 306 -11.74 -11.19 53.75
CA GLY A 306 -12.30 -12.52 53.89
C GLY A 306 -13.50 -12.79 52.97
N GLU A 307 -13.87 -14.06 52.94
CA GLU A 307 -14.81 -14.77 52.08
C GLU A 307 -16.29 -14.59 52.45
N ASN A 308 -17.17 -14.77 51.44
CA ASN A 308 -18.24 -15.80 51.36
C ASN A 308 -19.61 -15.31 50.87
N GLY A 309 -20.16 -16.03 49.87
CA GLY A 309 -21.52 -16.58 49.98
C GLY A 309 -22.64 -16.06 49.05
N GLU A 310 -22.76 -16.69 47.88
CA GLU A 310 -23.97 -17.32 47.29
C GLU A 310 -25.33 -16.58 47.04
N LYS A 311 -25.80 -16.80 45.79
CA LYS A 311 -27.19 -17.02 45.28
C LYS A 311 -28.13 -15.83 45.00
N SER A 312 -28.42 -15.55 43.72
CA SER A 312 -29.64 -15.99 42.98
C SER A 312 -29.95 -15.15 41.71
N HIS A 313 -30.24 -15.83 40.59
CA HIS A 313 -30.94 -15.35 39.37
C HIS A 313 -32.43 -14.97 39.68
N PRO A 314 -33.22 -14.23 38.84
CA PRO A 314 -33.35 -14.35 37.35
C PRO A 314 -33.59 -13.03 36.53
N CYS A 315 -33.02 -12.89 35.32
CA CYS A 315 -33.64 -13.08 33.98
C CYS A 315 -34.26 -11.80 33.32
N VAL A 316 -33.74 -11.38 32.16
CA VAL A 316 -34.40 -11.33 30.81
C VAL A 316 -33.71 -10.29 29.88
N LYS A 317 -33.03 -10.80 28.82
CA LYS A 317 -32.93 -10.38 27.38
C LYS A 317 -32.48 -8.92 27.06
N ASN A 318 -31.56 -8.62 26.15
CA ASN A 318 -31.00 -9.29 24.97
C ASN A 318 -29.72 -8.52 24.56
N GLU A 319 -28.56 -9.14 24.59
CA GLU A 319 -27.33 -8.70 23.88
C GLU A 319 -26.41 -9.92 23.79
N ALA A 320 -26.53 -10.69 22.72
CA ALA A 320 -25.63 -11.81 22.44
C ALA A 320 -25.61 -12.09 20.93
N ALA A 321 -24.56 -11.61 20.26
CA ALA A 321 -23.89 -12.23 19.12
C ALA A 321 -22.64 -11.38 18.78
N ILE A 322 -21.66 -11.35 19.68
CA ILE A 322 -20.30 -10.86 19.39
C ILE A 322 -19.37 -11.95 19.94
N GLU A 323 -19.26 -13.06 19.24
CA GLU A 323 -18.26 -14.10 19.50
C GLU A 323 -18.18 -14.94 18.22
N GLY A 324 -17.15 -14.72 17.39
CA GLY A 324 -16.84 -15.52 16.20
C GLY A 324 -16.56 -14.79 14.87
N GLU A 325 -16.87 -13.49 14.75
CA GLU A 325 -16.84 -12.82 13.42
C GLU A 325 -15.45 -12.38 12.91
N ASN A 326 -14.44 -12.21 13.77
CA ASN A 326 -13.17 -11.61 13.34
C ASN A 326 -12.16 -12.59 12.71
N ALA A 327 -12.14 -13.87 13.08
CA ALA A 327 -11.33 -14.89 12.41
C ALA A 327 -11.92 -15.29 11.03
N ALA A 328 -13.26 -15.37 10.96
CA ALA A 328 -13.99 -15.63 9.72
C ALA A 328 -13.77 -14.54 8.65
N ARG A 329 -13.44 -13.31 9.06
CA ARG A 329 -13.16 -12.17 8.18
C ARG A 329 -11.97 -12.40 7.23
N TYR A 330 -11.02 -13.25 7.62
CA TYR A 330 -9.80 -13.55 6.84
C TYR A 330 -9.76 -15.00 6.34
N GLY A 331 -10.82 -15.80 6.59
CA GLY A 331 -10.87 -17.21 6.18
C GLY A 331 -9.84 -18.11 6.88
N LEU A 332 -9.29 -17.66 8.02
CA LEU A 332 -8.29 -18.41 8.80
C LEU A 332 -8.98 -19.37 9.77
N SER A 333 -8.41 -20.56 9.92
CA SER A 333 -8.87 -21.54 10.92
C SER A 333 -8.29 -21.24 12.31
N ASP A 334 -8.91 -21.77 13.37
CA ASP A 334 -8.40 -21.65 14.75
C ASP A 334 -6.97 -22.20 14.90
N ALA A 335 -6.60 -23.18 14.07
CA ALA A 335 -5.24 -23.71 14.01
C ALA A 335 -4.25 -22.70 13.42
N ASP A 336 -4.65 -21.97 12.38
CA ASP A 336 -3.81 -20.93 11.77
C ASP A 336 -3.61 -19.74 12.74
N VAL A 337 -4.66 -19.34 13.47
CA VAL A 337 -4.57 -18.32 14.52
C VAL A 337 -3.66 -18.76 15.67
N SER A 338 -3.68 -20.04 16.02
CA SER A 338 -2.80 -20.60 17.05
C SER A 338 -1.33 -20.57 16.62
N LEU A 339 -1.03 -20.89 15.35
CA LEU A 339 0.32 -20.78 14.78
C LEU A 339 0.85 -19.35 14.79
N ILE A 340 0.02 -18.36 14.45
CA ILE A 340 0.40 -16.94 14.51
C ILE A 340 0.70 -16.52 15.96
N ARG A 341 -0.13 -16.96 16.92
CA ARG A 341 0.10 -16.69 18.34
C ARG A 341 1.43 -17.27 18.82
N GLU A 342 1.72 -18.52 18.46
CA GLU A 342 3.00 -19.18 18.79
C GLU A 342 4.19 -18.40 18.20
N ALA A 343 4.06 -17.95 16.95
CA ALA A 343 5.09 -17.17 16.29
C ALA A 343 5.34 -15.78 16.91
N LEU A 344 4.32 -15.13 17.47
CA LEU A 344 4.48 -13.86 18.20
C LEU A 344 5.31 -14.01 19.48
N PHE A 345 5.23 -15.18 20.13
CA PHE A 345 6.00 -15.49 21.35
C PHE A 345 7.35 -16.14 21.04
N GLY A 346 7.85 -16.02 19.81
CA GLY A 346 9.17 -16.52 19.40
C GLY A 346 9.17 -17.96 18.86
N GLY A 347 8.01 -18.55 18.62
CA GLY A 347 7.89 -19.78 17.84
C GLY A 347 8.16 -19.54 16.35
N ALA A 348 8.44 -20.60 15.61
CA ALA A 348 8.58 -20.55 14.16
C ALA A 348 7.53 -21.45 13.51
N ILE A 349 6.91 -20.98 12.43
CA ILE A 349 5.88 -21.75 11.72
C ILE A 349 6.58 -22.65 10.70
N SER A 350 6.38 -23.96 10.83
CA SER A 350 7.01 -24.97 9.96
C SER A 350 6.06 -25.56 8.90
N ASP A 351 4.75 -25.34 9.04
CA ASP A 351 3.74 -25.83 8.08
C ASP A 351 3.64 -24.88 6.87
N PHE A 352 4.31 -25.24 5.78
CA PHE A 352 4.30 -24.49 4.52
C PHE A 352 2.89 -24.23 3.94
N ALA A 353 1.92 -25.11 4.15
CA ALA A 353 0.55 -24.90 3.67
C ALA A 353 -0.23 -23.92 4.54
N ALA A 354 0.01 -23.92 5.86
CA ALA A 354 -0.55 -22.92 6.76
C ALA A 354 0.07 -21.54 6.50
N MET A 355 1.38 -21.51 6.30
CA MET A 355 2.17 -20.35 5.89
C MET A 355 1.62 -19.61 4.68
N GLU A 356 1.44 -20.30 3.54
CA GLU A 356 0.88 -19.68 2.34
C GLU A 356 -0.52 -19.15 2.59
N ARG A 357 -1.37 -19.89 3.30
CA ARG A 357 -2.74 -19.46 3.62
C ARG A 357 -2.77 -18.22 4.50
N ILE A 358 -1.90 -18.15 5.51
CA ILE A 358 -1.77 -16.98 6.38
C ILE A 358 -1.31 -15.78 5.55
N ASN A 359 -0.22 -15.91 4.80
CA ASN A 359 0.28 -14.82 3.97
C ASN A 359 -0.72 -14.37 2.89
N GLU A 360 -1.50 -15.28 2.32
CA GLU A 360 -2.57 -14.97 1.36
C GLU A 360 -3.72 -14.21 2.05
N ALA A 361 -4.19 -14.70 3.19
CA ALA A 361 -5.25 -14.05 3.97
C ALA A 361 -4.87 -12.63 4.43
N PHE A 362 -3.64 -12.44 4.91
CA PHE A 362 -3.14 -11.13 5.32
C PHE A 362 -2.82 -10.24 4.11
N SER A 363 -2.34 -10.80 2.99
CA SER A 363 -2.19 -10.04 1.74
C SER A 363 -3.53 -9.51 1.25
N ASP A 364 -4.60 -10.29 1.35
CA ASP A 364 -5.94 -9.89 0.88
C ASP A 364 -6.60 -8.89 1.83
N GLY A 365 -6.42 -9.05 3.14
CA GLY A 365 -7.13 -8.23 4.13
C GLY A 365 -6.34 -7.06 4.73
N PHE A 366 -5.03 -7.22 4.97
CA PHE A 366 -4.13 -6.18 5.48
C PHE A 366 -3.32 -5.50 4.36
N GLY A 367 -3.31 -6.08 3.16
CA GLY A 367 -2.53 -5.56 2.05
C GLY A 367 -1.05 -5.96 2.11
N ASP A 368 -0.64 -6.81 3.05
CA ASP A 368 0.75 -7.26 3.14
C ASP A 368 0.92 -8.70 3.64
N VAL A 369 2.08 -9.27 3.32
CA VAL A 369 2.63 -10.51 3.83
C VAL A 369 3.32 -10.24 5.15
N ILE A 370 3.02 -11.09 6.13
CA ILE A 370 3.41 -10.90 7.53
C ILE A 370 4.46 -11.91 8.01
N LEU A 371 4.67 -13.00 7.26
CA LEU A 371 5.65 -14.04 7.58
C LEU A 371 6.78 -14.04 6.56
N GLU A 372 8.03 -14.07 7.04
CA GLU A 372 9.24 -14.20 6.22
C GLU A 372 9.99 -15.51 6.49
N PRO A 373 10.65 -16.09 5.47
CA PRO A 373 11.40 -17.33 5.63
C PRO A 373 12.68 -17.12 6.44
N ASP A 374 12.90 -17.98 7.43
CA ASP A 374 14.11 -18.10 8.24
C ASP A 374 14.55 -19.58 8.32
N GLY A 375 15.43 -19.98 7.39
CA GLY A 375 15.88 -21.36 7.25
C GLY A 375 14.75 -22.31 6.83
N ASP A 376 14.49 -23.33 7.65
CA ASP A 376 13.42 -24.34 7.45
C ASP A 376 12.08 -23.94 8.09
N ALA A 377 11.99 -22.74 8.66
CA ALA A 377 10.80 -22.21 9.31
C ALA A 377 10.55 -20.77 8.89
N TYR A 378 9.48 -20.18 9.40
CA TYR A 378 9.13 -18.79 9.14
C TYR A 378 8.83 -18.05 10.43
N ILE A 379 9.21 -16.78 10.43
CA ILE A 379 9.01 -15.87 11.54
C ILE A 379 8.12 -14.71 11.11
N ILE A 380 7.42 -14.12 12.07
CA ILE A 380 6.67 -12.89 11.84
C ILE A 380 7.66 -11.76 11.60
N ILE A 381 7.47 -11.02 10.51
CA ILE A 381 8.22 -9.81 10.20
C ILE A 381 8.04 -8.83 11.37
N GLU A 382 9.16 -8.34 11.91
CA GLU A 382 9.19 -7.53 13.14
C GLU A 382 8.18 -6.38 13.10
N ASP A 383 8.12 -5.68 11.96
CA ASP A 383 7.24 -4.54 11.73
C ASP A 383 5.76 -4.88 11.98
N TYR A 384 5.33 -6.14 11.79
CA TYR A 384 3.94 -6.58 11.92
C TYR A 384 3.58 -7.18 13.28
N LYS A 385 4.55 -7.37 14.20
CA LYS A 385 4.31 -8.02 15.50
C LYS A 385 3.30 -7.26 16.37
N GLU A 386 3.41 -5.93 16.44
CA GLU A 386 2.51 -5.10 17.24
C GLU A 386 1.06 -5.15 16.72
N GLU A 387 0.87 -4.95 15.41
CA GLU A 387 -0.45 -4.99 14.76
C GLU A 387 -1.11 -6.37 14.88
N LEU A 388 -0.33 -7.44 14.73
CA LEU A 388 -0.80 -8.81 14.92
C LEU A 388 -1.19 -9.09 16.36
N SER A 389 -0.43 -8.58 17.33
CA SER A 389 -0.77 -8.71 18.75
C SER A 389 -2.10 -8.01 19.07
N GLU A 390 -2.32 -6.82 18.51
CA GLU A 390 -3.56 -6.06 18.68
C GLU A 390 -4.73 -6.79 17.99
N TRP A 391 -4.52 -7.33 16.79
CA TRP A 391 -5.52 -8.11 16.06
C TRP A 391 -5.93 -9.38 16.81
N ILE A 392 -4.97 -10.15 17.34
CA ILE A 392 -5.26 -11.34 18.15
C ILE A 392 -5.98 -10.97 19.44
N SER A 393 -5.61 -9.85 20.08
CA SER A 393 -6.30 -9.40 21.30
C SER A 393 -7.78 -9.08 21.04
N LYS A 394 -8.11 -8.51 19.87
CA LYS A 394 -9.49 -8.21 19.42
C LYS A 394 -10.29 -9.43 18.98
N ILE A 395 -9.64 -10.58 18.77
CA ILE A 395 -10.28 -11.86 18.41
C ILE A 395 -10.51 -12.73 19.65
N THR A 396 -9.68 -12.56 20.68
CA THR A 396 -9.65 -13.44 21.86
C THR A 396 -10.16 -12.78 23.14
N GLY A 397 -10.50 -11.50 23.10
CA GLY A 397 -11.29 -10.80 24.12
C GLY A 397 -12.71 -10.58 23.62
#